data_AF-A0A9N9BFD7-F1
#
_entry.id   AF-A0A9N9BFD7-F1
#
_cell.length_a   1.000
_cell.length_b   1.000
_cell.length_c   1.000
_cell.angle_alpha   90.00
_cell.angle_beta   90.00
_cell.angle_gamma   90.00
#
_symmetry.space_group_name_H-M   'P 1'
#
loop_
_entity.id
_entity.type
_entity.pdbx_description
1 polymer ?
#
loop_
_entity_poly.entity_id
_entity_poly.type
_entity_poly.pdbx_seq_one_letter_code
_entity_poly.pdbx_strand_id
1 'polypeptide(L)'
;MYQGLHYDPDNIIEEDGGDISQEDCWAVIQTFFNDKGLVRQQLDSFDEFVQNTMQEIVDENRNLVLQTIQGSGNEGDQARRFYIQFGQVYLSKPTMTEADGSCQAMFPQEARLRNLTYAAPLYVDMREKIAHADPRAPANRDKTNVNDMFNEDDLQEENQNPADFDKVFVGKVPIMLRSTFCVLHGLEDKNLYALNECPYDQGGYFIINGSEKVLIAQERMATNTVYVFAKSPPSPYSYTAEIRSAVEKGSKQSSSLMIKLLAKTAERGSTGQYIHSTIPYIKKDVPVVIVFRALGLVADKEFLEHICYDANDFQMLETLKPCIEEAFAIQSQEVALDWIGRRGTTTGATRDRRIKYAREILQKELLPHVGTEFKCETKKAYFFGYMVHRLLLAALGRRELDDRDHYGKKRMDLAGPLLASLFRMLFKKLTKDISAYLRKCIDTSREFNLNLA
;
A
#
# COMPACT_ATOMS: atom_id res chain seq x y z
N MET A 1 24.38 5.87 -43.15
CA MET A 1 24.70 7.22 -43.65
C MET A 1 24.06 8.21 -42.71
N TYR A 2 24.84 8.80 -41.81
CA TYR A 2 24.40 9.90 -40.96
C TYR A 2 24.38 11.17 -41.81
N GLN A 3 23.19 11.70 -42.10
CA GLN A 3 23.07 13.03 -42.71
C GLN A 3 23.35 14.07 -41.64
N GLY A 4 24.39 14.87 -41.88
CA GLY A 4 24.85 15.93 -40.99
C GLY A 4 23.78 17.00 -40.82
N LEU A 5 23.51 17.34 -39.56
CA LEU A 5 22.88 18.60 -39.19
C LEU A 5 23.79 19.74 -39.70
N HIS A 6 23.32 20.47 -40.69
CA HIS A 6 23.95 21.72 -41.13
C HIS A 6 23.81 22.71 -39.96
N TYR A 7 24.93 22.96 -39.26
CA TYR A 7 25.02 24.07 -38.32
C TYR A 7 25.19 25.33 -39.16
N ASP A 8 24.13 26.15 -39.20
CA ASP A 8 24.13 27.45 -39.87
C ASP A 8 24.78 28.47 -38.91
N PRO A 9 26.02 28.96 -39.17
CA PRO A 9 26.76 29.80 -38.23
C PRO A 9 26.18 31.21 -38.07
N ASP A 10 25.23 31.60 -38.93
CA ASP A 10 24.63 32.94 -38.94
C ASP A 10 23.34 33.04 -38.09
N ASN A 11 22.91 31.94 -37.45
CA ASN A 11 21.81 31.91 -36.48
C ASN A 11 22.32 31.98 -35.03
N ILE A 12 23.29 32.87 -34.78
CA ILE A 12 23.53 33.37 -33.43
C ILE A 12 22.34 34.25 -33.12
N ILE A 13 21.40 33.73 -32.32
CA ILE A 13 20.39 34.55 -31.67
C ILE A 13 21.19 35.55 -30.85
N GLU A 14 21.30 36.79 -31.33
CA GLU A 14 21.63 37.92 -30.47
C GLU A 14 20.61 37.85 -29.34
N GLU A 15 21.05 37.46 -28.14
CA GLU A 15 20.25 37.61 -26.93
C GLU A 15 20.02 39.11 -26.77
N ASP A 16 18.96 39.58 -27.42
CA ASP A 16 18.42 40.90 -27.20
C ASP A 16 18.18 40.97 -25.70
N GLY A 17 18.96 41.80 -25.00
CA GLY A 17 18.85 42.03 -23.56
C GLY A 17 17.56 42.77 -23.18
N GLY A 18 16.47 42.51 -23.92
CA GLY A 18 15.14 42.99 -23.68
C GLY A 18 14.45 42.15 -22.61
N ASP A 19 13.79 42.83 -21.69
CA ASP A 19 12.96 42.17 -20.68
C ASP A 19 11.85 41.35 -21.38
N ILE A 20 11.64 40.12 -20.89
CA ILE A 20 10.59 39.22 -21.37
C ILE A 20 9.23 39.92 -21.26
N SER A 21 8.51 40.01 -22.36
CA SER A 21 7.21 40.66 -22.38
C SER A 21 6.10 39.75 -21.84
N GLN A 22 4.94 40.33 -21.55
CA GLN A 22 3.75 39.55 -21.20
C GLN A 22 3.29 38.64 -22.36
N GLU A 23 3.55 39.02 -23.62
CA GLU A 23 3.21 38.23 -24.80
C GLU A 23 4.11 36.99 -24.93
N ASP A 24 5.40 37.12 -24.60
CA ASP A 24 6.34 36.00 -24.57
C ASP A 24 5.93 34.97 -23.51
N CYS A 25 5.41 35.42 -22.36
CA CYS A 25 4.83 34.52 -21.35
C CYS A 25 3.67 33.69 -21.91
N TRP A 26 2.81 34.28 -22.75
CA TRP A 26 1.70 33.55 -23.38
C TRP A 26 2.18 32.52 -24.40
N ALA A 27 3.24 32.83 -25.16
CA ALA A 27 3.83 31.85 -26.08
C ALA A 27 4.34 30.60 -25.33
N VAL A 28 4.96 30.78 -24.16
CA VAL A 28 5.39 29.67 -23.29
C VAL A 28 4.20 28.86 -22.77
N ILE A 29 3.14 29.55 -22.31
CA ILE A 29 1.91 28.89 -21.83
C ILE A 29 1.23 28.10 -22.96
N GLN A 30 1.21 28.62 -24.19
CA GLN A 30 0.63 27.93 -25.34
C GLN A 30 1.42 26.66 -25.67
N THR A 31 2.76 26.71 -25.67
CA THR A 31 3.59 25.51 -25.83
C THR A 31 3.31 24.48 -24.74
N PHE A 32 3.11 24.91 -23.48
CA PHE A 32 2.75 24.01 -22.40
C PHE A 32 1.42 23.27 -22.65
N PHE A 33 0.37 23.98 -23.09
CA PHE A 33 -0.92 23.33 -23.39
C PHE A 33 -0.90 22.50 -24.66
N ASN A 34 -0.07 22.85 -25.65
CA ASN A 34 0.11 22.04 -26.85
C ASN A 34 0.78 20.69 -26.55
N ASP A 35 1.75 20.65 -25.62
CA ASP A 35 2.43 19.41 -25.22
C ASP A 35 1.61 18.61 -24.19
N LYS A 36 1.08 19.27 -23.16
CA LYS A 36 0.40 18.57 -22.06
C LYS A 36 -1.09 18.32 -22.31
N GLY A 37 -1.80 19.23 -22.96
CA GLY A 37 -3.26 19.21 -23.02
C GLY A 37 -3.94 19.51 -21.68
N LEU A 38 -5.26 19.34 -21.62
CA LEU A 38 -6.09 19.76 -20.47
C LEU A 38 -6.41 18.66 -19.44
N VAL A 39 -6.37 17.39 -19.86
CA VAL A 39 -6.83 16.23 -19.06
C VAL A 39 -5.67 15.29 -18.71
N ARG A 40 -4.43 15.79 -18.87
CA ARG A 40 -3.19 15.02 -18.75
C ARG A 40 -3.07 14.27 -17.43
N GLN A 41 -3.44 14.89 -16.31
CA GLN A 41 -3.38 14.32 -14.98
C GLN A 41 -4.24 13.05 -14.83
N GLN A 42 -5.39 12.96 -15.52
CA GLN A 42 -6.22 11.76 -15.47
C GLN A 42 -5.63 10.64 -16.33
N LEU A 43 -5.14 10.98 -17.52
CA LEU A 43 -4.50 10.04 -18.44
C LEU A 43 -3.20 9.48 -17.84
N ASP A 44 -2.28 10.34 -17.41
CA ASP A 44 -1.01 9.94 -16.79
C ASP A 44 -1.24 9.09 -15.54
N SER A 45 -2.23 9.45 -14.71
CA SER A 45 -2.55 8.67 -13.52
C SER A 45 -3.08 7.28 -13.86
N PHE A 46 -3.89 7.15 -14.91
CA PHE A 46 -4.39 5.85 -15.37
C PHE A 46 -3.29 5.03 -16.05
N ASP A 47 -2.46 5.65 -16.88
CA ASP A 47 -1.35 4.99 -17.58
C ASP A 47 -0.32 4.46 -16.58
N GLU A 48 0.05 5.24 -15.57
CA GLU A 48 0.93 4.80 -14.47
C GLU A 48 0.34 3.60 -13.71
N PHE A 49 -0.98 3.60 -13.48
CA PHE A 49 -1.66 2.49 -12.84
C PHE A 49 -1.55 1.21 -13.66
N VAL A 50 -1.79 1.29 -14.97
CA VAL A 50 -1.78 0.12 -15.85
C VAL A 50 -0.36 -0.38 -16.10
N GLN A 51 0.61 0.50 -16.31
CA GLN A 51 1.98 0.14 -16.66
C GLN A 51 2.77 -0.39 -15.46
N ASN A 52 2.67 0.27 -14.31
CA ASN A 52 3.53 -0.01 -13.15
C ASN A 52 2.73 -0.57 -11.97
N THR A 53 1.74 0.17 -11.48
CA THR A 53 1.07 -0.17 -10.21
C THR A 53 0.36 -1.52 -10.24
N MET A 54 -0.22 -1.91 -11.37
CA MET A 54 -0.90 -3.20 -11.52
C MET A 54 0.06 -4.38 -11.37
N GLN A 55 1.25 -4.30 -11.97
CA GLN A 55 2.29 -5.33 -11.84
C GLN A 55 2.80 -5.40 -10.39
N GLU A 56 3.06 -4.25 -9.76
CA GLU A 56 3.48 -4.19 -8.36
C GLU A 56 2.48 -4.89 -7.42
N ILE A 57 1.17 -4.72 -7.64
CA ILE A 57 0.13 -5.36 -6.83
C ILE A 57 0.12 -6.89 -7.00
N VAL A 58 0.40 -7.38 -8.21
CA VAL A 58 0.49 -8.83 -8.48
C VAL A 58 1.77 -9.40 -7.84
N ASP A 59 2.89 -8.70 -7.96
CA ASP A 59 4.17 -9.08 -7.35
C ASP A 59 4.10 -9.10 -5.82
N GLU A 60 3.35 -8.17 -5.21
CA GLU A 60 3.08 -8.16 -3.77
C GLU A 60 2.42 -9.46 -3.27
N ASN A 61 1.60 -10.11 -4.11
CA ASN A 61 0.86 -11.33 -3.79
C ASN A 61 1.34 -12.53 -4.62
N ARG A 62 2.61 -12.50 -5.07
CA ARG A 62 3.20 -13.43 -6.04
C ARG A 62 3.02 -14.90 -5.70
N ASN A 63 3.17 -15.26 -4.42
CA ASN A 63 3.19 -16.66 -4.00
C ASN A 63 1.94 -16.99 -3.17
N LEU A 64 1.16 -17.94 -3.65
CA LEU A 64 0.08 -18.57 -2.90
C LEU A 64 0.52 -19.98 -2.50
N VAL A 65 0.56 -20.24 -1.20
CA VAL A 65 0.97 -21.55 -0.67
C VAL A 65 -0.21 -22.19 0.04
N LEU A 66 -0.57 -23.40 -0.39
CA LEU A 66 -1.56 -24.23 0.27
C LEU A 66 -0.94 -25.56 0.68
N GLN A 67 -1.12 -25.88 1.94
CA GLN A 67 -0.64 -27.12 2.55
C GLN A 67 -1.83 -27.99 2.87
N THR A 68 -1.78 -29.24 2.43
CA THR A 68 -2.78 -30.22 2.80
C THR A 68 -2.10 -31.44 3.40
N ILE A 69 -2.54 -31.80 4.59
CA ILE A 69 -2.21 -33.09 5.22
C ILE A 69 -3.36 -34.01 4.84
N GLN A 70 -3.17 -34.87 3.82
CA GLN A 70 -4.07 -36.01 3.66
C GLN A 70 -3.77 -36.95 4.82
N GLY A 71 -4.71 -37.03 5.78
CA GLY A 71 -4.61 -37.88 6.95
C GLY A 71 -5.78 -38.85 6.98
N SER A 72 -5.57 -40.05 6.45
CA SER A 72 -6.41 -41.22 6.75
C SER A 72 -5.64 -42.31 7.50
N GLY A 73 -4.33 -42.14 7.74
CA GLY A 73 -3.54 -43.05 8.55
C GLY A 73 -3.25 -44.39 7.86
N ASN A 74 -3.49 -44.49 6.55
CA ASN A 74 -3.19 -45.67 5.75
C ASN A 74 -1.77 -45.60 5.16
N GLU A 75 -1.22 -46.77 4.86
CA GLU A 75 0.11 -46.95 4.28
C GLU A 75 0.20 -46.32 2.88
N GLY A 76 0.62 -45.05 2.81
CA GLY A 76 0.81 -44.31 1.56
C GLY A 76 0.54 -42.80 1.64
N ASP A 77 0.08 -42.27 2.78
CA ASP A 77 -0.25 -40.84 2.93
C ASP A 77 1.00 -39.93 2.74
N GLN A 78 1.08 -39.27 1.58
CA GLN A 78 2.07 -38.23 1.27
C GLN A 78 1.49 -36.85 1.60
N ALA A 79 2.26 -36.00 2.28
CA ALA A 79 1.89 -34.60 2.46
C ALA A 79 2.18 -33.84 1.16
N ARG A 80 1.17 -33.13 0.63
CA ARG A 80 1.31 -32.32 -0.60
C ARG A 80 1.22 -30.85 -0.26
N ARG A 81 2.12 -30.05 -0.85
CA ARG A 81 2.10 -28.59 -0.76
C ARG A 81 2.05 -28.01 -2.17
N PHE A 82 1.00 -27.26 -2.43
CA PHE A 82 0.77 -26.59 -3.71
C PHE A 82 1.27 -25.15 -3.62
N TYR A 83 2.03 -24.75 -4.62
CA TYR A 83 2.55 -23.40 -4.81
C TYR A 83 2.00 -22.86 -6.12
N ILE A 84 1.18 -21.81 -6.06
CA ILE A 84 0.78 -21.05 -7.25
C ILE A 84 1.62 -19.76 -7.26
N GLN A 85 2.33 -19.54 -8.36
CA GLN A 85 3.14 -18.35 -8.58
C GLN A 85 2.50 -17.50 -9.69
N PHE A 86 2.19 -16.25 -9.37
CA PHE A 86 1.79 -15.25 -10.36
C PHE A 86 3.03 -14.60 -10.97
N GLY A 87 2.99 -14.32 -12.27
CA GLY A 87 4.08 -13.74 -13.05
C GLY A 87 3.69 -12.39 -13.66
N GLN A 88 4.09 -12.20 -14.91
CA GLN A 88 3.84 -10.97 -15.65
C GLN A 88 2.35 -10.79 -15.97
N VAL A 89 1.88 -9.55 -15.86
CA VAL A 89 0.55 -9.13 -16.27
C VAL A 89 0.59 -8.65 -17.71
N TYR A 90 -0.38 -9.08 -18.52
CA TYR A 90 -0.57 -8.62 -19.89
C TYR A 90 -1.96 -8.04 -20.05
N LEU A 91 -2.00 -6.80 -20.50
CA LEU A 91 -3.24 -6.14 -20.89
C LEU A 91 -3.28 -6.03 -22.41
N SER A 92 -4.31 -6.60 -23.00
CA SER A 92 -4.54 -6.50 -24.44
C SER A 92 -5.25 -5.19 -24.80
N LYS A 93 -5.41 -4.90 -26.10
CA LYS A 93 -6.28 -3.80 -26.52
C LYS A 93 -7.75 -4.16 -26.29
N PRO A 94 -8.66 -3.18 -26.16
CA PRO A 94 -10.09 -3.42 -26.03
C PRO A 94 -10.65 -4.33 -27.14
N THR A 95 -11.25 -5.44 -26.73
CA THR A 95 -11.84 -6.43 -27.63
C THR A 95 -13.21 -6.88 -27.14
N MET A 96 -14.08 -7.21 -28.08
CA MET A 96 -15.38 -7.82 -27.83
C MET A 96 -15.39 -9.24 -28.37
N THR A 97 -15.96 -10.16 -27.58
CA THR A 97 -16.30 -11.50 -28.04
C THR A 97 -17.77 -11.49 -28.39
N GLU A 98 -18.09 -11.68 -29.67
CA GLU A 98 -19.46 -11.74 -30.16
C GLU A 98 -20.11 -13.10 -29.80
N ALA A 99 -21.43 -13.20 -29.98
CA ALA A 99 -22.18 -14.41 -29.62
C ALA A 99 -21.77 -15.66 -30.44
N ASP A 100 -21.14 -15.45 -31.59
CA ASP A 100 -20.58 -16.50 -32.44
C ASP A 100 -19.19 -17.00 -31.97
N GLY A 101 -18.64 -16.40 -30.91
CA GLY A 101 -17.32 -16.72 -30.37
C GLY A 101 -16.17 -15.99 -31.08
N SER A 102 -16.45 -15.14 -32.06
CA SER A 102 -15.41 -14.35 -32.72
C SER A 102 -14.96 -13.17 -31.83
N CYS A 103 -13.66 -12.91 -31.79
CA CYS A 103 -13.08 -11.78 -31.05
C CYS A 103 -12.72 -10.65 -32.03
N GLN A 104 -13.33 -9.48 -31.85
CA GLN A 104 -13.06 -8.29 -32.67
C GLN A 104 -12.56 -7.13 -31.80
N ALA A 105 -11.81 -6.22 -32.40
CA ALA A 105 -11.42 -4.98 -31.73
C ALA A 105 -12.66 -4.14 -31.44
N MET A 106 -12.78 -3.62 -30.22
CA MET A 106 -13.89 -2.76 -29.84
C MET A 106 -13.52 -1.30 -30.10
N PHE A 107 -14.39 -0.57 -30.80
CA PHE A 107 -14.27 0.88 -30.94
C PHE A 107 -15.13 1.62 -29.90
N PRO A 108 -14.70 2.78 -29.39
CA PRO A 108 -15.47 3.54 -28.39
C PRO A 108 -16.89 3.91 -28.83
N GLN A 109 -17.08 4.44 -30.05
CA GLN A 109 -18.40 4.70 -30.63
C GLN A 109 -19.36 3.49 -30.58
N GLU A 110 -18.86 2.28 -30.88
CA GLU A 110 -19.66 1.07 -30.86
C GLU A 110 -20.05 0.70 -29.43
N ALA A 111 -19.14 0.88 -28.48
CA ALA A 111 -19.41 0.66 -27.07
C ALA A 111 -20.52 1.59 -26.56
N ARG A 112 -20.51 2.86 -26.99
CA ARG A 112 -21.58 3.84 -26.68
C ARG A 112 -22.92 3.38 -27.27
N LEU A 113 -22.99 3.09 -28.57
CA LEU A 113 -24.23 2.78 -29.28
C LEU A 113 -24.87 1.45 -28.86
N ARG A 114 -24.05 0.44 -28.56
CA ARG A 114 -24.52 -0.91 -28.21
C ARG A 114 -24.71 -1.12 -26.70
N ASN A 115 -24.57 -0.07 -25.89
CA ASN A 115 -24.61 -0.16 -24.42
C ASN A 115 -23.59 -1.16 -23.83
N LEU A 116 -22.39 -1.20 -24.39
CA LEU A 116 -21.32 -2.10 -23.96
C LEU A 116 -20.32 -1.37 -23.06
N THR A 117 -19.51 -2.14 -22.34
CA THR A 117 -18.41 -1.60 -21.55
C THR A 117 -17.12 -1.68 -22.35
N TYR A 118 -16.46 -0.53 -22.52
CA TYR A 118 -15.18 -0.42 -23.20
C TYR A 118 -14.05 -0.91 -22.29
N ALA A 119 -13.72 -2.20 -22.42
CA ALA A 119 -12.75 -2.88 -21.56
C ALA A 119 -11.81 -3.78 -22.35
N ALA A 120 -10.62 -3.98 -21.80
CA ALA A 120 -9.61 -4.86 -22.33
C ALA A 120 -9.48 -6.15 -21.50
N PRO A 121 -9.28 -7.31 -22.15
CA PRO A 121 -8.95 -8.55 -21.45
C PRO A 121 -7.56 -8.47 -20.79
N LEU A 122 -7.53 -8.91 -19.53
CA LEU A 122 -6.37 -9.02 -18.67
C LEU A 122 -5.94 -10.48 -18.54
N TYR A 123 -4.67 -10.73 -18.81
CA TYR A 123 -4.03 -12.04 -18.68
C TYR A 123 -2.90 -11.95 -17.65
N VAL A 124 -2.68 -13.05 -16.92
CA VAL A 124 -1.59 -13.15 -15.96
C VAL A 124 -0.90 -14.49 -16.19
N ASP A 125 0.43 -14.46 -16.22
CA ASP A 125 1.23 -15.68 -16.21
C ASP A 125 1.04 -16.40 -14.88
N MET A 126 0.57 -17.63 -14.90
CA MET A 126 0.42 -18.46 -13.70
C MET A 126 1.24 -19.73 -13.83
N ARG A 127 1.89 -20.12 -12.72
CA ARG A 127 2.64 -21.36 -12.63
C ARG A 127 2.26 -22.13 -11.38
N GLU A 128 1.93 -23.39 -11.56
CA GLU A 128 1.73 -24.34 -10.47
C GLU A 128 3.02 -25.12 -10.20
N LYS A 129 3.33 -25.33 -8.92
CA LYS A 129 4.36 -26.28 -8.47
C LYS A 129 3.79 -27.11 -7.32
N ILE A 130 4.01 -28.42 -7.38
CA ILE A 130 3.57 -29.35 -6.34
C ILE A 130 4.82 -29.91 -5.66
N ALA A 131 4.91 -29.72 -4.34
CA ALA A 131 5.95 -30.34 -3.53
C ALA A 131 5.34 -31.51 -2.76
N HIS A 132 6.03 -32.65 -2.79
CA HIS A 132 5.66 -33.87 -2.07
C HIS A 132 6.62 -34.05 -0.91
N ALA A 133 6.09 -34.16 0.31
CA ALA A 133 6.86 -34.57 1.48
C ALA A 133 6.38 -35.94 1.94
N ASP A 134 7.28 -36.92 1.93
CA ASP A 134 7.06 -38.22 2.55
C ASP A 134 7.50 -38.16 4.03
N PRO A 135 6.57 -38.34 5.00
CA PRO A 135 6.90 -38.35 6.42
C PRO A 135 7.83 -39.49 6.84
N ARG A 136 7.95 -40.56 6.03
CA ARG A 136 8.76 -41.75 6.34
C ARG A 136 10.19 -41.68 5.77
N ALA A 137 10.49 -40.69 4.93
CA ALA A 137 11.81 -40.49 4.35
C ALA A 137 12.88 -40.31 5.45
N PRO A 138 14.11 -40.86 5.28
CA PRO A 138 15.17 -40.77 6.29
C PRO A 138 15.47 -39.34 6.73
N ALA A 139 15.34 -38.36 5.82
CA ALA A 139 15.56 -36.94 6.08
C ALA A 139 14.46 -36.26 6.93
N ASN A 140 13.29 -36.90 7.06
CA ASN A 140 12.12 -36.35 7.75
C ASN A 140 11.76 -37.10 9.05
N ARG A 141 12.47 -38.19 9.37
CA ARG A 141 12.22 -39.04 10.56
C ARG A 141 12.31 -38.29 11.90
N ASP A 142 13.20 -37.31 12.00
CA ASP A 142 13.41 -36.53 13.24
C ASP A 142 12.53 -35.28 13.33
N LYS A 143 11.75 -34.99 12.28
CA LYS A 143 10.96 -33.77 12.18
C LYS A 143 9.53 -34.03 12.65
N THR A 144 9.09 -33.32 13.69
CA THR A 144 7.74 -33.49 14.26
C THR A 144 6.70 -32.55 13.65
N ASN A 145 7.14 -31.46 13.04
CA ASN A 145 6.28 -30.48 12.39
C ASN A 145 6.26 -30.73 10.87
N VAL A 146 5.08 -30.88 10.29
CA VAL A 146 4.89 -31.11 8.84
C VAL A 146 5.52 -29.99 8.01
N ASN A 147 5.59 -28.78 8.56
CA ASN A 147 6.26 -27.67 7.88
C ASN A 147 7.76 -27.88 7.65
N ASP A 148 8.41 -28.57 8.58
CA ASP A 148 9.85 -28.81 8.54
C ASP A 148 10.17 -30.00 7.62
N MET A 149 9.18 -30.85 7.29
CA MET A 149 9.33 -32.03 6.42
C MET A 149 9.48 -31.71 4.92
N PHE A 150 9.27 -30.46 4.50
CA PHE A 150 9.53 -30.01 3.14
C PHE A 150 10.93 -29.41 3.07
N ASN A 151 11.89 -30.04 2.39
CA ASN A 151 13.18 -29.38 2.12
C ASN A 151 13.05 -28.44 0.91
N GLU A 152 13.79 -27.33 0.90
CA GLU A 152 13.90 -26.46 -0.29
C GLU A 152 14.55 -27.20 -1.48
N ASP A 153 15.35 -28.23 -1.21
CA ASP A 153 15.94 -29.10 -2.24
C ASP A 153 14.94 -30.14 -2.81
N ASP A 154 13.83 -30.44 -2.12
CA ASP A 154 12.75 -31.28 -2.68
C ASP A 154 11.92 -30.52 -3.74
N LEU A 155 12.21 -29.23 -3.95
CA LEU A 155 11.67 -28.42 -5.06
C LEU A 155 12.41 -28.70 -6.39
N GLN A 156 13.38 -29.62 -6.40
CA GLN A 156 14.16 -29.96 -7.57
C GLN A 156 13.45 -31.01 -8.45
N GLU A 157 13.25 -30.60 -9.72
CA GLU A 157 13.26 -31.45 -10.91
C GLU A 157 11.97 -32.09 -11.45
N GLU A 158 10.84 -31.39 -11.48
CA GLU A 158 9.76 -31.78 -12.41
C GLU A 158 9.28 -30.71 -13.41
N ASN A 159 9.98 -29.57 -13.55
CA ASN A 159 10.07 -28.82 -14.82
C ASN A 159 10.87 -27.51 -14.64
N GLN A 160 12.15 -27.52 -15.00
CA GLN A 160 12.95 -26.29 -15.15
C GLN A 160 12.85 -25.74 -16.58
N ASN A 161 11.65 -25.72 -17.19
CA ASN A 161 11.45 -24.90 -18.38
C ASN A 161 10.92 -23.52 -17.96
N PRO A 162 11.58 -22.41 -18.34
CA PRO A 162 11.02 -21.05 -18.19
C PRO A 162 9.78 -20.80 -19.07
N ALA A 163 9.34 -21.80 -19.85
CA ALA A 163 8.18 -21.77 -20.73
C ALA A 163 6.87 -22.30 -20.11
N ASP A 164 6.87 -22.76 -18.86
CA ASP A 164 5.69 -23.34 -18.17
C ASP A 164 4.76 -22.30 -17.51
N PHE A 165 4.73 -21.07 -18.03
CA PHE A 165 3.74 -20.10 -17.60
C PHE A 165 2.52 -20.20 -18.50
N ASP A 166 1.40 -20.61 -17.91
CA ASP A 166 0.12 -20.57 -18.59
C ASP A 166 -0.41 -19.14 -18.55
N LYS A 167 -0.73 -18.61 -19.74
CA LYS A 167 -1.36 -17.29 -19.87
C LYS A 167 -2.85 -17.42 -19.56
N VAL A 168 -3.18 -17.20 -18.30
CA VAL A 168 -4.57 -17.36 -17.81
C VAL A 168 -5.32 -16.04 -17.96
N PHE A 169 -6.53 -16.11 -18.52
CA PHE A 169 -7.45 -14.99 -18.53
C PHE A 169 -8.02 -14.76 -17.14
N VAL A 170 -7.79 -13.56 -16.57
CA VAL A 170 -8.21 -13.23 -15.20
C VAL A 170 -9.48 -12.38 -15.17
N GLY A 171 -9.69 -11.56 -16.20
CA GLY A 171 -10.86 -10.69 -16.26
C GLY A 171 -10.73 -9.58 -17.30
N LYS A 172 -11.61 -8.58 -17.22
CA LYS A 172 -11.58 -7.40 -18.09
C LYS A 172 -11.38 -6.13 -17.28
N VAL A 173 -10.54 -5.23 -17.75
CA VAL A 173 -10.27 -3.93 -17.13
C VAL A 173 -10.84 -2.82 -18.03
N PRO A 174 -11.74 -1.95 -17.53
CA PRO A 174 -12.21 -0.79 -18.28
C PRO A 174 -11.04 0.11 -18.70
N ILE A 175 -11.01 0.51 -19.96
CA ILE A 175 -9.93 1.36 -20.51
C ILE A 175 -10.40 2.80 -20.60
N MET A 176 -9.57 3.72 -20.12
CA MET A 176 -9.82 5.16 -20.23
C MET A 176 -9.61 5.60 -21.68
N LEU A 177 -10.53 6.40 -22.22
CA LEU A 177 -10.38 6.91 -23.59
C LEU A 177 -9.16 7.82 -23.72
N ARG A 178 -8.46 7.68 -24.85
CA ARG A 178 -7.19 8.36 -25.19
C ARG A 178 -5.99 8.05 -24.28
N SER A 179 -6.11 7.09 -23.35
CA SER A 179 -4.97 6.51 -22.61
C SER A 179 -4.03 5.73 -23.53
N THR A 180 -2.83 5.36 -23.06
CA THR A 180 -1.84 4.64 -23.90
C THR A 180 -2.36 3.30 -24.44
N PHE A 181 -3.30 2.68 -23.73
CA PHE A 181 -3.89 1.39 -24.09
C PHE A 181 -5.20 1.50 -24.89
N CYS A 182 -5.68 2.72 -25.13
CA CYS A 182 -6.86 2.97 -25.94
C CYS A 182 -6.55 2.83 -27.44
N VAL A 183 -7.54 2.40 -28.22
CA VAL A 183 -7.44 2.32 -29.69
C VAL A 183 -7.25 3.71 -30.32
N LEU A 184 -7.75 4.77 -29.67
CA LEU A 184 -7.69 6.14 -30.17
C LEU A 184 -6.34 6.84 -29.93
N HIS A 185 -5.42 6.22 -29.19
CA HIS A 185 -4.15 6.85 -28.86
C HIS A 185 -3.22 6.93 -30.08
N GLY A 186 -2.66 8.11 -30.34
CA GLY A 186 -1.71 8.36 -31.43
C GLY A 186 -2.35 8.40 -32.83
N LEU A 187 -3.67 8.44 -32.94
CA LEU A 187 -4.36 8.60 -34.23
C LEU A 187 -4.37 10.07 -34.67
N GLU A 188 -4.12 10.30 -35.97
CA GLU A 188 -4.31 11.60 -36.60
C GLU A 188 -5.81 11.98 -36.70
N ASP A 189 -6.10 13.28 -36.74
CA ASP A 189 -7.47 13.82 -36.83
C ASP A 189 -8.28 13.21 -37.98
N LYS A 190 -7.64 12.94 -39.13
CA LYS A 190 -8.29 12.29 -40.28
C LYS A 190 -8.83 10.90 -39.95
N ASN A 191 -8.07 10.12 -39.18
CA ASN A 191 -8.46 8.77 -38.79
C ASN A 191 -9.54 8.81 -37.70
N LEU A 192 -9.53 9.83 -36.83
CA LEU A 192 -10.60 10.03 -35.85
C LEU A 192 -11.94 10.32 -36.55
N TYR A 193 -11.94 11.17 -37.58
CA TYR A 193 -13.15 11.41 -38.38
C TYR A 193 -13.64 10.13 -39.06
N ALA A 194 -12.74 9.29 -39.59
CA ALA A 194 -13.11 8.01 -40.20
C ALA A 194 -13.75 7.03 -39.21
N LEU A 195 -13.42 7.15 -37.91
CA LEU A 195 -13.99 6.37 -36.81
C LEU A 195 -15.20 7.06 -36.14
N ASN A 196 -15.73 8.13 -36.73
CA ASN A 196 -16.77 9.00 -36.15
C ASN A 196 -16.47 9.50 -34.73
N GLU A 197 -15.20 9.67 -34.38
CA GLU A 197 -14.79 10.28 -33.12
C GLU A 197 -14.44 11.76 -33.33
N CYS A 198 -14.65 12.57 -32.30
CA CYS A 198 -14.35 14.00 -32.35
C CYS A 198 -12.87 14.25 -32.02
N PRO A 199 -12.11 14.99 -32.86
CA PRO A 199 -10.73 15.37 -32.55
C PRO A 199 -10.59 16.23 -31.28
N TYR A 200 -11.61 17.04 -30.98
CA TYR A 200 -11.62 17.92 -29.81
C TYR A 200 -11.99 17.22 -28.49
N ASP A 201 -12.51 15.99 -28.53
CA ASP A 201 -12.75 15.22 -27.31
C ASP A 201 -11.42 14.96 -26.61
N GLN A 202 -11.26 15.37 -25.36
CA GLN A 202 -10.01 15.21 -24.64
C GLN A 202 -9.82 13.79 -24.08
N GLY A 203 -10.87 12.97 -24.05
CA GLY A 203 -10.84 11.67 -23.37
C GLY A 203 -10.76 11.83 -21.85
N GLY A 204 -10.10 10.88 -21.16
CA GLY A 204 -9.98 10.94 -19.70
C GLY A 204 -11.19 10.44 -18.93
N TYR A 205 -12.07 9.69 -19.59
CA TYR A 205 -13.27 9.07 -19.02
C TYR A 205 -13.43 7.63 -19.50
N PHE A 206 -14.34 6.89 -18.89
CA PHE A 206 -14.63 5.49 -19.17
C PHE A 206 -16.01 5.34 -19.81
N ILE A 207 -16.17 4.40 -20.73
CA ILE A 207 -17.49 3.98 -21.23
C ILE A 207 -17.88 2.68 -20.55
N ILE A 208 -18.92 2.73 -19.72
CA ILE A 208 -19.45 1.57 -18.99
C ILE A 208 -20.93 1.44 -19.33
N ASN A 209 -21.30 0.29 -19.90
CA ASN A 209 -22.66 -0.02 -20.38
C ASN A 209 -23.24 1.11 -21.27
N GLY A 210 -22.45 1.61 -22.21
CA GLY A 210 -22.79 2.73 -23.10
C GLY A 210 -22.74 4.12 -22.48
N SER A 211 -22.67 4.22 -21.15
CA SER A 211 -22.66 5.49 -20.44
C SER A 211 -21.24 5.97 -20.15
N GLU A 212 -21.02 7.28 -20.28
CA GLU A 212 -19.75 7.92 -19.99
C GLU A 212 -19.62 8.19 -18.48
N LYS A 213 -18.46 7.85 -17.91
CA LYS A 213 -18.17 7.93 -16.48
C LYS A 213 -16.81 8.56 -16.25
N VAL A 214 -16.76 9.59 -15.40
CA VAL A 214 -15.54 10.29 -15.00
C VAL A 214 -15.25 9.99 -13.53
N LEU A 215 -13.99 9.74 -13.20
CA LEU A 215 -13.53 9.65 -11.81
C LEU A 215 -13.10 11.04 -11.32
N ILE A 216 -13.77 11.52 -10.28
CA ILE A 216 -13.46 12.79 -9.65
C ILE A 216 -12.31 12.58 -8.65
N ALA A 217 -11.34 13.48 -8.67
CA ALA A 217 -10.23 13.47 -7.73
C ALA A 217 -10.74 13.56 -6.28
N GLN A 218 -10.19 12.72 -5.39
CA GLN A 218 -10.55 12.73 -3.97
C GLN A 218 -9.46 13.38 -3.15
N GLU A 219 -9.81 14.44 -2.43
CA GLU A 219 -8.91 15.10 -1.50
C GLU A 219 -8.80 14.29 -0.20
N ARG A 220 -7.56 14.09 0.26
CA ARG A 220 -7.27 13.51 1.58
C ARG A 220 -6.09 14.20 2.24
N MET A 221 -5.98 14.03 3.55
CA MET A 221 -4.79 14.46 4.30
C MET A 221 -3.55 13.66 3.85
N ALA A 222 -2.41 14.34 3.73
CA ALA A 222 -1.16 13.70 3.34
C ALA A 222 -0.72 12.69 4.41
N THR A 223 -0.30 11.52 3.95
CA THR A 223 0.28 10.47 4.79
C THR A 223 1.72 10.78 5.18
N ASN A 224 2.26 10.03 6.15
CA ASN A 224 3.64 10.11 6.64
C ASN A 224 4.05 11.49 7.20
N THR A 225 3.06 12.33 7.54
CA THR A 225 3.27 13.63 8.15
C THR A 225 2.59 13.66 9.52
N VAL A 226 3.26 14.22 10.52
CA VAL A 226 2.73 14.39 11.88
C VAL A 226 1.91 15.67 11.92
N TYR A 227 0.70 15.61 12.46
CA TYR A 227 -0.16 16.77 12.69
C TYR A 227 -0.46 16.91 14.17
N VAL A 228 -0.36 18.12 14.70
CA VAL A 228 -0.68 18.43 16.10
C VAL A 228 -1.87 19.37 16.16
N PHE A 229 -2.94 18.89 16.79
CA PHE A 229 -4.19 19.63 16.95
C PHE A 229 -4.51 19.82 18.43
N ALA A 230 -5.06 21.00 18.77
CA ALA A 230 -5.75 21.17 20.04
C ALA A 230 -7.13 20.51 19.99
N LYS A 231 -7.58 20.00 21.13
CA LYS A 231 -8.93 19.47 21.32
C LYS A 231 -9.70 20.37 22.28
N SER A 232 -10.92 20.71 21.89
CA SER A 232 -11.83 21.48 22.73
C SER A 232 -12.52 20.57 23.76
N PRO A 233 -12.92 21.10 24.94
CA PRO A 233 -13.82 20.41 25.85
C PRO A 233 -15.11 19.98 25.11
N PRO A 234 -15.68 18.79 25.35
CA PRO A 234 -15.57 17.93 26.54
C PRO A 234 -14.51 16.82 26.44
N SER A 235 -13.58 16.89 25.47
CA SER A 235 -12.54 15.87 25.35
C SER A 235 -11.66 15.84 26.62
N PRO A 236 -11.33 14.65 27.17
CA PRO A 236 -10.40 14.53 28.29
C PRO A 236 -8.94 14.89 27.89
N TYR A 237 -8.68 15.07 26.60
CA TYR A 237 -7.37 15.40 26.05
C TYR A 237 -7.32 16.87 25.64
N SER A 238 -6.19 17.52 25.88
CA SER A 238 -5.92 18.91 25.52
C SER A 238 -5.31 19.03 24.12
N TYR A 239 -4.33 18.18 23.81
CA TYR A 239 -3.64 18.15 22.52
C TYR A 239 -3.55 16.72 22.01
N THR A 240 -3.57 16.57 20.69
CA THR A 240 -3.39 15.28 20.02
C THR A 240 -2.44 15.44 18.84
N ALA A 241 -1.39 14.61 18.81
CA ALA A 241 -0.55 14.41 17.65
C ALA A 241 -1.02 13.17 16.90
N GLU A 242 -1.33 13.29 15.61
CA GLU A 242 -1.77 12.18 14.78
C GLU A 242 -0.83 12.00 13.58
N ILE A 243 -0.65 10.75 13.18
CA ILE A 243 0.03 10.38 11.94
C ILE A 243 -0.72 9.23 11.28
N ARG A 244 -0.89 9.31 9.96
CA ARG A 244 -1.29 8.19 9.12
C ARG A 244 -0.08 7.73 8.32
N SER A 245 0.46 6.59 8.72
CA SER A 245 1.63 5.98 8.11
C SER A 245 1.24 5.07 6.96
N ALA A 246 1.72 5.32 5.76
CA ALA A 246 1.57 4.44 4.60
C ALA A 246 2.95 4.09 4.05
N VAL A 247 3.15 2.81 3.70
CA VAL A 247 4.37 2.40 3.00
C VAL A 247 4.23 2.80 1.54
N GLU A 248 5.30 3.32 0.94
CA GLU A 248 5.28 3.71 -0.48
C GLU A 248 5.10 2.49 -1.41
N LYS A 249 5.72 1.36 -1.04
CA LYS A 249 5.58 0.07 -1.73
C LYS A 249 5.00 -0.97 -0.78
N GLY A 250 3.85 -1.54 -1.10
CA GLY A 250 3.27 -2.62 -0.31
C GLY A 250 1.76 -2.55 -0.09
N SER A 251 1.17 -3.73 0.13
CA SER A 251 -0.28 -3.93 0.22
C SER A 251 -0.93 -3.47 1.54
N LYS A 252 -0.17 -2.81 2.42
CA LYS A 252 -0.61 -2.45 3.76
C LYS A 252 -1.43 -1.16 3.75
N GLN A 253 -2.58 -1.24 4.41
CA GLN A 253 -3.42 -0.07 4.65
C GLN A 253 -2.68 0.95 5.51
N SER A 254 -3.05 2.23 5.37
CA SER A 254 -2.47 3.28 6.18
C SER A 254 -2.74 3.02 7.66
N SER A 255 -1.68 2.87 8.44
CA SER A 255 -1.74 2.67 9.88
C SER A 255 -1.83 4.02 10.59
N SER A 256 -2.84 4.20 11.43
CA SER A 256 -3.03 5.43 12.21
C SER A 256 -2.46 5.29 13.62
N LEU A 257 -1.58 6.21 14.01
CA LEU A 257 -1.08 6.36 15.38
C LEU A 257 -1.50 7.73 15.91
N MET A 258 -1.99 7.76 17.15
CA MET A 258 -2.33 8.99 17.85
C MET A 258 -1.59 9.06 19.20
N ILE A 259 -1.05 10.22 19.54
CA ILE A 259 -0.46 10.53 20.85
C ILE A 259 -1.30 11.65 21.46
N LYS A 260 -1.81 11.45 22.67
CA LYS A 260 -2.77 12.33 23.32
C LYS A 260 -2.21 12.82 24.65
N LEU A 261 -2.27 14.13 24.87
CA LEU A 261 -1.93 14.76 26.14
C LEU A 261 -3.20 14.96 26.96
N LEU A 262 -3.30 14.34 28.14
CA LEU A 262 -4.45 14.54 29.03
C LEU A 262 -4.53 15.98 29.53
N ALA A 263 -5.74 16.51 29.63
CA ALA A 263 -6.00 17.81 30.22
C ALA A 263 -5.78 17.75 31.74
N LYS A 264 -5.33 18.86 32.34
CA LYS A 264 -5.03 18.97 33.79
C LYS A 264 -6.23 18.71 34.71
N THR A 265 -7.44 18.63 34.17
CA THR A 265 -8.71 18.52 34.91
C THR A 265 -9.41 17.17 34.74
N ALA A 266 -8.82 16.21 34.01
CA ALA A 266 -9.52 15.01 33.56
C ALA A 266 -9.83 13.98 34.66
N GLU A 267 -9.08 13.95 35.77
CA GLU A 267 -9.37 13.05 36.90
C GLU A 267 -9.22 13.76 38.25
N ARG A 268 -10.28 13.73 39.07
CA ARG A 268 -10.26 14.16 40.47
C ARG A 268 -9.34 13.23 41.28
N GLY A 269 -8.04 13.49 41.26
CA GLY A 269 -7.03 12.73 42.00
C GLY A 269 -5.70 12.54 41.29
N SER A 270 -5.62 12.81 39.98
CA SER A 270 -4.33 12.84 39.27
C SER A 270 -3.81 14.27 39.18
N THR A 271 -2.62 14.51 39.72
CA THR A 271 -1.93 15.79 39.70
C THR A 271 -1.06 15.98 38.44
N GLY A 272 -1.05 15.03 37.51
CA GLY A 272 -0.12 14.98 36.38
C GLY A 272 -0.77 15.11 35.01
N GLN A 273 -0.09 15.76 34.07
CA GLN A 273 -0.41 15.65 32.65
C GLN A 273 0.25 14.40 32.08
N TYR A 274 -0.54 13.36 31.78
CA TYR A 274 -0.01 12.14 31.17
C TYR A 274 -0.12 12.19 29.64
N ILE A 275 0.80 11.47 29.00
CA ILE A 275 0.83 11.28 27.56
C ILE A 275 0.58 9.80 27.26
N HIS A 276 -0.53 9.53 26.58
CA HIS A 276 -0.90 8.20 26.15
C HIS A 276 -0.91 8.09 24.63
N SER A 277 -0.72 6.89 24.13
CA SER A 277 -0.67 6.58 22.70
C SER A 277 -1.71 5.53 22.31
N THR A 278 -2.42 5.77 21.22
CA THR A 278 -3.34 4.80 20.60
C THR A 278 -2.60 4.08 19.49
N ILE A 279 -2.21 2.84 19.76
CA ILE A 279 -1.52 1.97 18.79
C ILE A 279 -2.57 1.21 17.97
N PRO A 280 -2.37 1.02 16.65
CA PRO A 280 -3.22 0.17 15.83
C PRO A 280 -3.45 -1.22 16.46
N TYR A 281 -4.68 -1.73 16.36
CA TYR A 281 -5.07 -3.06 16.86
C TYR A 281 -4.96 -3.27 18.39
N ILE A 282 -4.73 -2.20 19.17
CA ILE A 282 -4.78 -2.20 20.63
C ILE A 282 -6.04 -1.46 21.09
N LYS A 283 -6.83 -2.05 22.00
CA LYS A 283 -8.13 -1.50 22.40
C LYS A 283 -8.04 -0.34 23.40
N LYS A 284 -7.00 -0.34 24.23
CA LYS A 284 -6.78 0.67 25.28
C LYS A 284 -5.56 1.51 24.94
N ASP A 285 -5.61 2.78 25.33
CA ASP A 285 -4.46 3.67 25.19
C ASP A 285 -3.29 3.19 26.06
N VAL A 286 -2.08 3.36 25.55
CA VAL A 286 -0.81 2.87 26.12
C VAL A 286 0.05 4.06 26.51
N PRO A 287 0.50 4.17 27.78
CA PRO A 287 1.46 5.18 28.20
C PRO A 287 2.72 5.21 27.33
N VAL A 288 3.17 6.41 26.94
CA VAL A 288 4.28 6.61 26.01
C VAL A 288 5.57 5.91 26.47
N VAL A 289 5.87 5.96 27.77
CA VAL A 289 7.08 5.32 28.35
C VAL A 289 7.04 3.79 28.19
N ILE A 290 5.85 3.17 28.30
CA ILE A 290 5.72 1.72 28.09
C ILE A 290 6.02 1.35 26.63
N VAL A 291 5.64 2.20 25.68
CA VAL A 291 5.96 2.00 24.25
C VAL A 291 7.47 2.07 24.01
N PHE A 292 8.18 3.05 24.59
CA PHE A 292 9.64 3.13 24.50
C PHE A 292 10.33 1.90 25.08
N ARG A 293 9.91 1.43 26.25
CA ARG A 293 10.42 0.20 26.86
C ARG A 293 10.15 -1.02 25.98
N ALA A 294 8.99 -1.10 25.34
CA ALA A 294 8.66 -2.18 24.41
C ALA A 294 9.51 -2.16 23.12
N LEU A 295 9.89 -0.96 22.65
CA LEU A 295 10.83 -0.75 21.53
C LEU A 295 12.29 -1.10 21.87
N GLY A 296 12.60 -1.36 23.14
CA GLY A 296 13.92 -1.77 23.61
C GLY A 296 14.72 -0.70 24.35
N LEU A 297 14.18 0.52 24.50
CA LEU A 297 14.80 1.59 25.29
C LEU A 297 14.37 1.47 26.75
N VAL A 298 15.20 0.84 27.57
CA VAL A 298 14.89 0.54 28.97
C VAL A 298 15.33 1.65 29.92
N ALA A 299 16.46 2.30 29.61
CA ALA A 299 17.02 3.33 30.46
C ALA A 299 16.24 4.64 30.29
N ASP A 300 15.92 5.30 31.41
CA ASP A 300 15.12 6.52 31.37
C ASP A 300 15.81 7.66 30.63
N LYS A 301 17.14 7.72 30.75
CA LYS A 301 17.99 8.66 30.02
C LYS A 301 17.87 8.50 28.50
N GLU A 302 17.81 7.27 28.00
CA GLU A 302 17.78 7.01 26.56
C GLU A 302 16.51 7.57 25.92
N PHE A 303 15.32 7.24 26.43
CA PHE A 303 14.10 7.78 25.81
C PHE A 303 13.94 9.29 26.03
N LEU A 304 14.49 9.85 27.12
CA LEU A 304 14.53 11.30 27.32
C LEU A 304 15.37 11.97 26.23
N GLU A 305 16.53 11.43 25.87
CA GLU A 305 17.36 11.96 24.76
C GLU A 305 16.64 11.89 23.39
N HIS A 306 15.78 10.89 23.19
CA HIS A 306 14.98 10.75 21.96
C HIS A 306 13.80 11.75 21.89
N ILE A 307 13.32 12.26 23.03
CA ILE A 307 12.22 13.24 23.09
C ILE A 307 12.77 14.67 23.21
N CYS A 308 13.73 14.89 24.09
CA CYS A 308 14.31 16.19 24.41
C CYS A 308 15.83 16.10 24.22
N TYR A 309 16.30 16.54 23.05
CA TYR A 309 17.72 16.54 22.73
C TYR A 309 18.50 17.62 23.51
N ASP A 310 17.82 18.66 24.02
CA ASP A 310 18.42 19.67 24.89
C ASP A 310 18.18 19.30 26.37
N ALA A 311 19.25 18.93 27.07
CA ALA A 311 19.20 18.57 28.48
C ALA A 311 18.88 19.77 29.41
N ASN A 312 18.99 21.00 28.91
CA ASN A 312 18.73 22.21 29.70
C ASN A 312 17.27 22.66 29.69
N ASP A 313 16.41 22.00 28.90
CA ASP A 313 15.00 22.34 28.82
C ASP A 313 14.18 21.73 29.97
N PHE A 314 14.28 22.38 31.13
CA PHE A 314 13.59 21.94 32.35
C PHE A 314 12.07 21.91 32.20
N GLN A 315 11.47 22.78 31.37
CA GLN A 315 10.02 22.84 31.18
C GLN A 315 9.50 21.57 30.48
N MET A 316 10.20 21.13 29.43
CA MET A 316 9.83 19.89 28.73
C MET A 316 10.05 18.67 29.62
N LEU A 317 11.17 18.63 30.35
CA LEU A 317 11.48 17.55 31.28
C LEU A 317 10.46 17.46 32.43
N GLU A 318 10.05 18.59 32.99
CA GLU A 318 9.03 18.65 34.05
C GLU A 318 7.68 18.10 33.59
N THR A 319 7.30 18.39 32.34
CA THR A 319 6.07 17.86 31.73
C THR A 319 6.13 16.34 31.54
N LEU A 320 7.32 15.77 31.36
CA LEU A 320 7.53 14.33 31.18
C LEU A 320 7.60 13.55 32.50
N LYS A 321 7.95 14.18 33.63
CA LYS A 321 8.09 13.50 34.94
C LYS A 321 6.87 12.63 35.31
N PRO A 322 5.61 13.11 35.22
CA PRO A 322 4.45 12.29 35.56
C PRO A 322 4.31 11.04 34.68
N CYS A 323 4.74 11.11 33.42
CA CYS A 323 4.71 9.98 32.50
C CYS A 323 5.72 8.88 32.89
N ILE A 324 6.84 9.26 33.51
CA ILE A 324 7.85 8.32 34.01
C ILE A 324 7.34 7.63 35.27
N GLU A 325 6.75 8.39 36.20
CA GLU A 325 6.16 7.87 37.44
C GLU A 325 5.05 6.85 37.17
N GLU A 326 4.18 7.09 36.18
CA GLU A 326 3.12 6.15 35.77
C GLU A 326 3.67 4.79 35.31
N ALA A 327 4.81 4.79 34.62
CA ALA A 327 5.41 3.59 34.05
C ALA A 327 6.46 2.91 34.95
N PHE A 328 6.70 3.41 36.17
CA PHE A 328 7.76 2.93 37.06
C PHE A 328 7.70 1.42 37.37
N ALA A 329 6.49 0.86 37.41
CA ALA A 329 6.26 -0.56 37.71
C ALA A 329 6.76 -1.51 36.59
N ILE A 330 7.01 -1.01 35.38
CA ILE A 330 7.38 -1.83 34.22
C ILE A 330 8.81 -1.46 33.84
N GLN A 331 9.77 -2.28 34.23
CA GLN A 331 11.19 -1.99 33.98
C GLN A 331 11.83 -2.84 32.86
N SER A 332 11.17 -3.90 32.40
CA SER A 332 11.71 -4.78 31.36
C SER A 332 10.91 -4.76 30.06
N GLN A 333 11.61 -4.95 28.94
CA GLN A 333 11.00 -4.98 27.61
C GLN A 333 9.94 -6.09 27.50
N GLU A 334 10.20 -7.28 28.03
CA GLU A 334 9.24 -8.39 27.98
C GLU A 334 7.96 -8.11 28.76
N VAL A 335 8.06 -7.44 29.91
CA VAL A 335 6.89 -7.08 30.71
C VAL A 335 6.10 -5.98 30.00
N ALA A 336 6.77 -5.03 29.34
CA ALA A 336 6.11 -4.02 28.50
C ALA A 336 5.36 -4.68 27.31
N LEU A 337 5.99 -5.63 26.62
CA LEU A 337 5.37 -6.38 25.53
C LEU A 337 4.17 -7.22 26.00
N ASP A 338 4.27 -7.90 27.14
CA ASP A 338 3.12 -8.61 27.72
C ASP A 338 1.99 -7.65 28.12
N TRP A 339 2.33 -6.47 28.66
CA TRP A 339 1.35 -5.45 29.05
C TRP A 339 0.56 -4.93 27.85
N ILE A 340 1.23 -4.69 26.71
CA ILE A 340 0.60 -4.30 25.45
C ILE A 340 -0.23 -5.47 24.90
N GLY A 341 0.33 -6.67 24.86
CA GLY A 341 -0.34 -7.86 24.33
C GLY A 341 -1.63 -8.22 25.07
N ARG A 342 -1.68 -8.04 26.40
CA ARG A 342 -2.92 -8.22 27.20
C ARG A 342 -4.06 -7.27 26.81
N ARG A 343 -3.72 -6.09 26.27
CA ARG A 343 -4.68 -5.05 25.84
C ARG A 343 -4.98 -5.09 24.34
N GLY A 344 -4.40 -6.07 23.64
CA GLY A 344 -4.70 -6.37 22.25
C GLY A 344 -6.01 -7.12 22.05
N THR A 345 -6.19 -7.68 20.86
CA THR A 345 -7.38 -8.43 20.45
C THR A 345 -7.38 -9.88 20.94
N THR A 346 -6.21 -10.48 21.16
CA THR A 346 -6.05 -11.88 21.59
C THR A 346 -6.22 -12.04 23.10
N THR A 347 -7.45 -12.02 23.59
CA THR A 347 -7.79 -12.32 24.99
C THR A 347 -7.59 -13.81 25.31
N GLY A 348 -6.84 -14.13 26.37
CA GLY A 348 -6.66 -15.51 26.86
C GLY A 348 -5.46 -16.28 26.30
N ALA A 349 -4.64 -15.69 25.44
CA ALA A 349 -3.42 -16.32 24.94
C ALA A 349 -2.34 -16.46 26.04
N THR A 350 -1.43 -17.44 25.93
CA THR A 350 -0.27 -17.60 26.81
C THR A 350 0.66 -16.39 26.76
N ARG A 351 1.50 -16.20 27.79
CA ARG A 351 2.43 -15.06 27.89
C ARG A 351 3.30 -14.93 26.64
N ASP A 352 3.90 -16.02 26.17
CA ASP A 352 4.81 -16.00 25.02
C ASP A 352 4.10 -15.61 23.73
N ARG A 353 2.86 -16.08 23.53
CA ARG A 353 2.05 -15.72 22.37
C ARG A 353 1.65 -14.25 22.39
N ARG A 354 1.38 -13.67 23.56
CA ARG A 354 1.10 -12.23 23.71
C ARG A 354 2.34 -11.38 23.43
N ILE A 355 3.51 -11.80 23.90
CA ILE A 355 4.78 -11.11 23.62
C ILE A 355 5.09 -11.13 22.13
N LYS A 356 4.94 -12.31 21.48
CA LYS A 356 5.14 -12.44 20.04
C LYS A 356 4.17 -11.55 19.25
N TYR A 357 2.89 -11.56 19.62
CA TYR A 357 1.86 -10.70 19.01
C TYR A 357 2.17 -9.21 19.15
N ALA A 358 2.55 -8.76 20.36
CA ALA A 358 2.92 -7.35 20.59
C ALA A 358 4.17 -6.95 19.79
N ARG A 359 5.17 -7.83 19.71
CA ARG A 359 6.38 -7.61 18.90
C ARG A 359 6.02 -7.49 17.41
N GLU A 360 5.14 -8.34 16.91
CA GLU A 360 4.66 -8.26 15.53
C GLU A 360 3.93 -6.94 15.27
N ILE A 361 3.05 -6.47 16.17
CA ILE A 361 2.40 -5.15 16.02
C ILE A 361 3.43 -4.02 15.95
N LEU A 362 4.39 -3.97 16.88
CA LEU A 362 5.40 -2.91 16.91
C LEU A 362 6.31 -2.94 15.68
N GLN A 363 6.61 -4.12 15.17
CA GLN A 363 7.43 -4.28 13.97
C GLN A 363 6.67 -3.96 12.68
N LYS A 364 5.43 -4.39 12.56
CA LYS A 364 4.68 -4.37 11.29
C LYS A 364 3.64 -3.26 11.18
N GLU A 365 3.02 -2.87 12.29
CA GLU A 365 1.88 -1.95 12.32
C GLU A 365 2.23 -0.57 12.91
N LEU A 366 3.17 -0.49 13.86
CA LEU A 366 3.67 0.79 14.34
C LEU A 366 4.61 1.41 13.30
N LEU A 367 4.26 2.61 12.80
CA LEU A 367 5.08 3.43 11.90
C LEU A 367 5.68 2.64 10.70
N PRO A 368 4.86 1.99 9.86
CA PRO A 368 5.33 1.14 8.78
C PRO A 368 6.18 1.87 7.73
N HIS A 369 6.03 3.19 7.58
CA HIS A 369 6.81 4.02 6.65
C HIS A 369 8.29 4.16 7.03
N VAL A 370 8.65 3.96 8.30
CA VAL A 370 10.05 4.02 8.78
C VAL A 370 10.79 2.71 8.48
N GLY A 371 10.05 1.61 8.43
CA GLY A 371 10.59 0.27 8.17
C GLY A 371 9.73 -0.83 8.78
N THR A 372 9.63 -1.95 8.07
CA THR A 372 8.92 -3.16 8.53
C THR A 372 9.87 -4.33 8.79
N GLU A 373 11.17 -4.13 8.52
CA GLU A 373 12.23 -5.11 8.68
C GLU A 373 12.58 -5.35 10.15
N PHE A 374 13.27 -6.47 10.41
CA PHE A 374 13.79 -6.80 11.73
C PHE A 374 14.95 -5.86 12.11
N LYS A 375 15.04 -5.42 13.38
CA LYS A 375 16.02 -4.43 13.89
C LYS A 375 15.77 -2.96 13.50
N CYS A 376 14.57 -2.61 13.04
CA CYS A 376 14.19 -1.22 12.75
C CYS A 376 13.58 -0.47 13.97
N GLU A 377 13.57 -1.09 15.15
CA GLU A 377 12.92 -0.56 16.36
C GLU A 377 13.56 0.74 16.86
N THR A 378 14.88 0.90 16.74
CA THR A 378 15.59 2.12 17.15
C THR A 378 15.19 3.33 16.30
N LYS A 379 15.12 3.18 14.97
CA LYS A 379 14.65 4.23 14.06
C LYS A 379 13.21 4.64 14.37
N LYS A 380 12.35 3.66 14.68
CA LYS A 380 10.97 3.92 15.10
C LYS A 380 10.91 4.64 16.45
N ALA A 381 11.77 4.29 17.40
CA ALA A 381 11.86 4.98 18.68
C ALA A 381 12.25 6.46 18.49
N TYR A 382 13.21 6.76 17.61
CA TYR A 382 13.54 8.15 17.24
C TYR A 382 12.34 8.90 16.68
N PHE A 383 11.64 8.32 15.70
CA PHE A 383 10.47 8.98 15.10
C PHE A 383 9.32 9.15 16.12
N PHE A 384 9.11 8.16 16.97
CA PHE A 384 8.13 8.23 18.05
C PHE A 384 8.49 9.33 19.08
N GLY A 385 9.77 9.46 19.43
CA GLY A 385 10.29 10.58 20.24
C GLY A 385 10.08 11.94 19.59
N TYR A 386 10.33 12.05 18.29
CA TYR A 386 10.03 13.26 17.52
C TYR A 386 8.53 13.62 17.54
N MET A 387 7.63 12.64 17.48
CA MET A 387 6.18 12.91 17.59
C MET A 387 5.81 13.45 18.97
N VAL A 388 6.36 12.87 20.05
CA VAL A 388 6.13 13.35 21.42
C VAL A 388 6.74 14.75 21.60
N HIS A 389 7.94 14.98 21.08
CA HIS A 389 8.59 16.29 21.08
C HIS A 389 7.71 17.36 20.41
N ARG A 390 7.17 17.07 19.21
CA ARG A 390 6.27 17.98 18.50
C ARG A 390 4.99 18.29 19.29
N LEU A 391 4.43 17.30 19.98
CA LEU A 391 3.27 17.50 20.85
C LEU A 391 3.61 18.44 22.01
N LEU A 392 4.79 18.27 22.63
CA LEU A 392 5.26 19.10 23.74
C LEU A 392 5.56 20.54 23.30
N LEU A 393 6.17 20.74 22.13
CA LEU A 393 6.39 22.08 21.58
C LEU A 393 5.07 22.86 21.41
N ALA A 394 4.01 22.19 20.95
CA ALA A 394 2.69 22.78 20.83
C ALA A 394 2.05 23.03 22.20
N ALA A 395 2.16 22.08 23.12
CA ALA A 395 1.61 22.22 24.48
C ALA A 395 2.26 23.35 25.29
N LEU A 396 3.56 23.61 25.07
CA LEU A 396 4.32 24.70 25.66
C LEU A 396 4.18 26.03 24.89
N GLY A 397 3.44 26.05 23.78
CA GLY A 397 3.25 27.25 22.95
C GLY A 397 4.48 27.71 22.18
N ARG A 398 5.51 26.86 22.03
CA ARG A 398 6.73 27.17 21.27
C ARG A 398 6.57 26.99 19.77
N ARG A 399 5.55 26.25 19.35
CA ARG A 399 5.19 26.04 17.95
C ARG A 399 3.68 26.15 17.79
N GLU A 400 3.26 26.79 16.71
CA GLU A 400 1.85 26.89 16.35
C GLU A 400 1.25 25.52 16.00
N LEU A 401 -0.06 25.43 16.16
CA LEU A 401 -0.83 24.24 15.82
C LEU A 401 -0.91 24.06 14.32
N ASP A 402 -1.08 22.81 13.89
CA ASP A 402 -1.24 22.53 12.47
C ASP A 402 -2.64 22.94 12.00
N ASP A 403 -2.70 23.67 10.89
CA ASP A 403 -3.94 23.95 10.17
C ASP A 403 -4.39 22.72 9.35
N ARG A 404 -5.67 22.35 9.50
CA ARG A 404 -6.32 21.25 8.78
C ARG A 404 -6.64 21.60 7.33
N ASP A 405 -6.80 22.88 7.03
CA ASP A 405 -7.26 23.33 5.71
C ASP A 405 -6.09 23.68 4.77
N HIS A 406 -4.87 23.72 5.29
CA HIS A 406 -3.67 23.98 4.51
C HIS A 406 -3.45 22.95 3.38
N TYR A 407 -3.71 23.36 2.13
CA TYR A 407 -3.65 22.50 0.93
C TYR A 407 -2.32 21.78 0.73
N GLY A 408 -1.17 22.37 1.10
CA GLY A 408 0.13 21.70 0.98
C GLY A 408 0.26 20.41 1.83
N LYS A 409 -0.62 20.25 2.83
CA LYS A 409 -0.72 19.06 3.69
C LYS A 409 -1.81 18.10 3.22
N LYS A 410 -2.41 18.35 2.05
CA LYS A 410 -3.41 17.50 1.42
C LYS A 410 -2.82 16.85 0.16
N ARG A 411 -3.45 15.77 -0.28
CA ARG A 411 -3.11 15.02 -1.49
C ARG A 411 -4.41 14.74 -2.25
N MET A 412 -4.31 14.71 -3.57
CA MET A 412 -5.40 14.38 -4.46
C MET A 412 -5.19 12.96 -4.98
N ASP A 413 -6.11 12.05 -4.66
CA ASP A 413 -6.14 10.74 -5.27
C ASP A 413 -6.91 10.84 -6.60
N LEU A 414 -6.19 10.61 -7.70
CA LEU A 414 -6.71 10.58 -9.07
C LEU A 414 -7.17 9.15 -9.45
N ALA A 415 -7.53 8.95 -10.73
CA ALA A 415 -8.01 7.67 -11.23
C ALA A 415 -7.07 6.49 -10.89
N GLY A 416 -5.75 6.64 -11.03
CA GLY A 416 -4.77 5.59 -10.80
C GLY A 416 -4.78 5.03 -9.37
N PRO A 417 -4.49 5.85 -8.34
CA PRO A 417 -4.51 5.40 -6.94
C PRO A 417 -5.87 4.82 -6.51
N LEU A 418 -6.99 5.41 -6.98
CA LEU A 418 -8.33 4.91 -6.68
C LEU A 418 -8.54 3.50 -7.27
N LEU A 419 -8.22 3.30 -8.55
CA LEU A 419 -8.30 2.01 -9.21
C LEU A 419 -7.33 0.99 -8.62
N ALA A 420 -6.12 1.40 -8.23
CA ALA A 420 -5.14 0.56 -7.56
C ALA A 420 -5.67 -0.01 -6.23
N SER A 421 -6.35 0.84 -5.44
CA SER A 421 -6.94 0.40 -4.18
C SER A 421 -8.04 -0.65 -4.39
N LEU A 422 -8.88 -0.47 -5.40
CA LEU A 422 -9.96 -1.39 -5.77
C LEU A 422 -9.41 -2.69 -6.36
N PHE A 423 -8.49 -2.60 -7.32
CA PHE A 423 -7.85 -3.76 -7.95
C PHE A 423 -7.14 -4.63 -6.91
N ARG A 424 -6.41 -4.03 -5.97
CA ARG A 424 -5.78 -4.76 -4.87
C ARG A 424 -6.79 -5.53 -4.02
N MET A 425 -7.95 -4.94 -3.71
CA MET A 425 -9.00 -5.62 -2.95
C MET A 425 -9.59 -6.80 -3.75
N LEU A 426 -9.85 -6.61 -5.04
CA LEU A 426 -10.39 -7.64 -5.92
C LEU A 426 -9.38 -8.77 -6.16
N PHE A 427 -8.11 -8.45 -6.36
CA PHE A 427 -7.05 -9.44 -6.56
C PHE A 427 -6.82 -10.28 -5.29
N LYS A 428 -6.86 -9.68 -4.09
CA LYS A 428 -6.85 -10.43 -2.83
C LYS A 428 -8.07 -11.34 -2.67
N LYS A 429 -9.22 -10.95 -3.21
CA LYS A 429 -10.40 -11.82 -3.24
C LYS A 429 -10.20 -12.98 -4.21
N LEU A 430 -9.69 -12.70 -5.42
CA LEU A 430 -9.35 -13.72 -6.41
C LEU A 430 -8.39 -14.77 -5.85
N THR A 431 -7.28 -14.36 -5.21
CA THR A 431 -6.32 -15.32 -4.62
C THR A 431 -6.95 -16.17 -3.52
N LYS A 432 -7.88 -15.61 -2.75
CA LYS A 432 -8.65 -16.34 -1.74
C LYS A 432 -9.64 -17.33 -2.37
N ASP A 433 -10.28 -16.95 -3.47
CA ASP A 433 -11.24 -17.80 -4.19
C ASP A 433 -10.50 -18.95 -4.90
N ILE A 434 -9.37 -18.68 -5.56
CA ILE A 434 -8.44 -19.69 -6.11
C ILE A 434 -7.99 -20.65 -4.99
N SER A 435 -7.64 -20.12 -3.82
CA SER A 435 -7.27 -20.95 -2.68
C SER A 435 -8.40 -21.89 -2.23
N ALA A 436 -9.62 -21.38 -2.20
CA ALA A 436 -10.79 -22.15 -1.80
C ALA A 436 -11.14 -23.22 -2.85
N TYR A 437 -10.99 -22.89 -4.14
CA TYR A 437 -11.16 -23.83 -5.25
C TYR A 437 -10.11 -24.94 -5.21
N LEU A 438 -8.83 -24.60 -5.03
CA LEU A 438 -7.75 -25.57 -4.92
C LEU A 438 -7.97 -26.54 -3.75
N ARG A 439 -8.42 -26.05 -2.58
CA ARG A 439 -8.81 -26.92 -1.46
C ARG A 439 -9.91 -27.91 -1.84
N LYS A 440 -10.97 -27.46 -2.52
CA LYS A 440 -12.06 -28.33 -2.98
C LYS A 440 -11.59 -29.39 -3.99
N CYS A 441 -10.70 -29.02 -4.92
CA CYS A 441 -10.14 -29.96 -5.89
C CYS A 441 -9.31 -31.04 -5.19
N ILE A 442 -8.52 -30.67 -4.18
CA ILE A 442 -7.75 -31.63 -3.37
C ILE A 442 -8.69 -32.56 -2.59
N ASP A 443 -9.73 -32.02 -1.94
CA ASP A 443 -10.69 -32.82 -1.17
C ASP A 443 -11.48 -33.81 -2.05
N THR A 444 -11.68 -33.46 -3.33
CA THR A 444 -12.40 -34.29 -4.31
C THR A 444 -11.49 -35.12 -5.22
N SER A 445 -10.17 -35.08 -5.03
CA SER A 445 -9.16 -35.72 -5.87
C SER A 445 -9.31 -35.41 -7.37
N ARG A 446 -9.76 -34.20 -7.73
CA ARG A 446 -9.86 -33.73 -9.12
C ARG A 446 -8.60 -32.96 -9.51
N GLU A 447 -8.21 -33.06 -10.78
CA GLU A 447 -7.12 -32.26 -11.35
C GLU A 447 -7.46 -30.76 -11.25
N PHE A 448 -6.48 -29.97 -10.83
CA PHE A 448 -6.62 -28.53 -10.75
C PHE A 448 -6.45 -27.95 -12.16
N ASN A 449 -7.47 -27.26 -12.67
CA ASN A 449 -7.41 -26.60 -13.96
C ASN A 449 -7.36 -25.09 -13.75
N LEU A 450 -6.21 -24.50 -14.07
CA LEU A 450 -5.92 -23.07 -13.93
C LEU A 450 -6.89 -22.17 -14.73
N ASN A 451 -7.47 -22.66 -15.83
CA ASN A 451 -8.41 -21.89 -16.66
C ASN A 451 -9.85 -21.88 -16.13
N LEU A 452 -10.17 -22.76 -15.18
CA LEU A 452 -11.50 -22.86 -14.54
C LEU A 452 -11.55 -22.21 -13.15
N ALA A 453 -10.41 -21.73 -12.65
CA ALA A 453 -10.19 -21.27 -11.28
C ALA A 453 -10.59 -19.82 -11.02
#